data_AF-A0A3M1FD09-F1
#
_entry.id   AF-A0A3M1FD09-F1
#
_cell.length_a   1.000
_cell.length_b   1.000
_cell.length_c   1.000
_cell.angle_alpha   90.00
_cell.angle_beta   90.00
_cell.angle_gamma   90.00
#
_symmetry.space_group_name_H-M   'P 1'
#
loop_
_entity.id
_entity.type
_entity.pdbx_description
1 polymer ?
#
loop_
_entity_poly.entity_id
_entity_poly.type
_entity_poly.pdbx_seq_one_letter_code
_entity_poly.pdbx_strand_id
1 'polypeptide(L)'
;MLKSICSKMNNMEDLRIKLIKETEEKLKQAFSEDNLIIHLSRLISELDSMITTLNNRFLMLGDKVGEVNQELLKKMQDARLKNFKQLEKLMLKNCPRLTKTAGVELGANLVSQAGSIKKLAMMASSKVQLLGAEKSLFRHLKTGAKAPKFGIICLHEDVKNAENKGKAARVLASEISKAVKQDYFGK
;
A
#
# COMPACT_ATOMS: atom_id res chain seq x y z
N MET A 1 54.60 24.46 -6.77
CA MET A 1 53.92 23.16 -6.62
C MET A 1 52.56 23.23 -5.92
N LEU A 2 52.26 24.21 -5.05
CA LEU A 2 50.94 24.32 -4.39
C LEU A 2 49.78 24.76 -5.30
N LYS A 3 50.04 25.47 -6.42
CA LYS A 3 49.01 25.84 -7.40
C LYS A 3 48.48 24.67 -8.25
N SER A 4 49.16 23.51 -8.26
CA SER A 4 48.71 22.30 -8.96
C SER A 4 47.79 21.41 -8.10
N ILE A 5 47.74 21.67 -6.78
CA ILE A 5 46.84 20.97 -5.86
C ILE A 5 45.47 21.69 -5.82
N CYS A 6 45.45 23.01 -5.99
CA CYS A 6 44.21 23.79 -6.09
C CYS A 6 43.38 23.52 -7.36
N SER A 7 43.93 22.96 -8.44
CA SER A 7 43.12 22.61 -9.62
C SER A 7 42.19 21.42 -9.38
N LYS A 8 42.33 20.73 -8.24
CA LYS A 8 41.38 19.72 -7.74
C LYS A 8 40.32 20.28 -6.78
N MET A 9 40.33 21.58 -6.46
CA MET A 9 39.28 22.20 -5.63
C MET A 9 37.91 22.28 -6.34
N ASN A 10 37.85 22.11 -7.66
CA ASN A 10 36.57 21.92 -8.36
C ASN A 10 35.93 20.54 -8.12
N ASN A 11 36.66 19.53 -7.64
CA ASN A 11 36.09 18.18 -7.50
C ASN A 11 35.31 18.00 -6.19
N MET A 12 35.72 18.66 -5.09
CA MET A 12 35.03 18.54 -3.80
C MET A 12 33.74 19.36 -3.73
N GLU A 13 33.73 20.53 -4.36
CA GLU A 13 32.54 21.39 -4.40
C GLU A 13 31.47 20.80 -5.33
N ASP A 14 31.89 20.26 -6.49
CA ASP A 14 31.01 19.51 -7.39
C ASP A 14 30.47 18.24 -6.73
N LEU A 15 31.29 17.50 -5.98
CA LEU A 15 30.84 16.32 -5.25
C LEU A 15 29.81 16.70 -4.17
N ARG A 16 30.04 17.80 -3.44
CA ARG A 16 29.09 18.31 -2.45
C ARG A 16 27.76 18.69 -3.09
N ILE A 17 27.79 19.44 -4.20
CA ILE A 17 26.58 19.84 -4.94
C ILE A 17 25.84 18.60 -5.47
N LYS A 18 26.57 17.61 -5.98
CA LYS A 18 25.98 16.35 -6.44
C LYS A 18 25.33 15.57 -5.29
N LEU A 19 25.98 15.50 -4.13
CA LEU A 19 25.43 14.84 -2.95
C LEU A 19 24.18 15.55 -2.43
N ILE A 20 24.18 16.88 -2.41
CA ILE A 20 23.02 17.69 -2.01
C ILE A 20 21.87 17.43 -2.99
N LYS A 21 22.11 17.49 -4.30
CA LYS A 21 21.09 17.19 -5.32
C LYS A 21 20.53 15.78 -5.19
N GLU A 22 21.38 14.78 -5.00
CA GLU A 22 20.95 13.39 -4.81
C GLU A 22 20.14 13.22 -3.51
N THR A 23 20.51 13.95 -2.45
CA THR A 23 19.78 13.95 -1.18
C THR A 23 18.43 14.65 -1.33
N GLU A 24 18.37 15.78 -2.04
CA GLU A 24 17.13 16.49 -2.37
C GLU A 24 16.19 15.63 -3.21
N GLU A 25 16.71 14.89 -4.18
CA GLU A 25 15.92 13.94 -4.98
C GLU A 25 15.37 12.80 -4.13
N LYS A 26 16.19 12.22 -3.25
CA LYS A 26 15.74 11.21 -2.28
C LYS A 26 14.68 11.78 -1.33
N LEU A 27 14.83 13.03 -0.90
CA LEU A 27 13.86 13.71 -0.04
C LEU A 27 12.54 13.93 -0.78
N LYS A 28 12.56 14.40 -2.03
CA LYS A 28 11.37 14.54 -2.88
C LYS A 28 10.67 13.20 -3.11
N GLN A 29 11.42 12.12 -3.30
CA GLN A 29 10.85 10.77 -3.39
C GLN A 29 10.21 10.32 -2.07
N ALA A 30 10.80 10.66 -0.92
CA ALA A 30 10.23 10.35 0.40
C ALA A 30 8.86 11.01 0.60
N PHE A 31 8.66 12.24 0.11
CA PHE A 31 7.38 12.96 0.16
C PHE A 31 6.48 12.70 -1.06
N SER A 32 6.72 11.63 -1.83
CA SER A 32 5.85 11.27 -2.96
C SER A 32 4.41 10.96 -2.52
N GLU A 33 3.44 11.29 -3.38
CA GLU A 33 2.02 11.01 -3.11
C GLU A 33 1.76 9.50 -2.92
N ASP A 34 2.54 8.65 -3.59
CA ASP A 34 2.59 7.20 -3.40
C ASP A 34 2.86 6.84 -1.94
N ASN A 35 3.90 7.43 -1.32
CA ASN A 35 4.25 7.13 0.07
C ASN A 35 3.14 7.56 1.01
N LEU A 36 2.49 8.71 0.76
CA LEU A 36 1.38 9.16 1.58
C LEU A 36 0.19 8.18 1.53
N ILE A 37 -0.15 7.67 0.33
CA ILE A 37 -1.16 6.62 0.15
C ILE A 37 -0.79 5.37 0.96
N ILE A 38 0.46 4.91 0.86
CA ILE A 38 0.96 3.72 1.55
C ILE A 38 0.89 3.90 3.07
N HIS A 39 1.35 5.04 3.59
CA HIS A 39 1.31 5.33 5.02
C HIS A 39 -0.11 5.42 5.55
N LEU A 40 -1.02 6.10 4.84
CA LEU A 40 -2.43 6.17 5.22
C LEU A 40 -3.09 4.78 5.23
N SER A 41 -2.81 3.94 4.23
CA SER A 41 -3.31 2.56 4.16
C SER A 41 -2.87 1.73 5.37
N ARG A 42 -1.61 1.86 5.79
CA ARG A 42 -1.07 1.18 6.98
C ARG A 42 -1.71 1.70 8.26
N LEU A 43 -1.80 3.02 8.42
CA LEU A 43 -2.44 3.64 9.59
C LEU A 43 -3.90 3.20 9.73
N ILE A 44 -4.66 3.12 8.63
CA ILE A 44 -6.05 2.62 8.65
C ILE A 44 -6.09 1.16 9.10
N SER A 45 -5.21 0.31 8.55
CA SER A 45 -5.14 -1.12 8.91
C SER A 45 -4.75 -1.33 10.39
N GLU A 46 -3.82 -0.51 10.89
CA GLU A 46 -3.42 -0.51 12.30
C GLU A 46 -4.58 -0.09 13.20
N LEU A 47 -5.30 0.99 12.83
CA LEU A 47 -6.50 1.43 13.56
C LEU A 47 -7.59 0.36 13.56
N ASP A 48 -7.86 -0.29 12.43
CA ASP A 48 -8.87 -1.35 12.34
C ASP A 48 -8.49 -2.55 13.25
N SER A 49 -7.20 -2.91 13.31
CA SER A 49 -6.70 -3.94 14.23
C SER A 49 -6.83 -3.55 15.70
N MET A 50 -6.49 -2.29 16.04
CA MET A 50 -6.63 -1.76 17.40
C MET A 50 -8.09 -1.73 17.83
N ILE A 51 -8.99 -1.22 16.98
CA ILE A 51 -10.44 -1.19 17.20
C ILE A 51 -10.97 -2.61 17.45
N THR A 52 -10.59 -3.57 16.60
CA THR A 52 -11.02 -4.97 16.74
C THR A 52 -10.52 -5.59 18.04
N THR A 53 -9.25 -5.36 18.38
CA THR A 53 -8.64 -5.88 19.61
C THR A 53 -9.30 -5.29 20.85
N LEU A 54 -9.56 -3.99 20.86
CA LEU A 54 -10.24 -3.31 21.96
C LEU A 54 -11.68 -3.80 22.11
N ASN A 55 -12.44 -3.91 21.02
CA ASN A 55 -13.80 -4.44 21.04
C ASN A 55 -13.86 -5.85 21.65
N ASN A 56 -12.96 -6.75 21.23
CA ASN A 56 -12.89 -8.10 21.79
C ASN A 56 -12.55 -8.09 23.29
N ARG A 57 -11.65 -7.21 23.73
CA ARG A 57 -11.31 -7.07 25.16
C ARG A 57 -12.47 -6.50 25.98
N PHE A 58 -13.22 -5.53 25.44
CA PHE A 58 -14.39 -4.98 26.12
C PHE A 58 -15.48 -6.03 26.29
N LEU A 59 -15.70 -6.88 25.28
CA LEU A 59 -16.62 -8.01 25.39
C LEU A 59 -16.26 -8.95 26.56
N MET A 60 -14.96 -9.09 26.87
CA MET A 60 -14.48 -9.96 27.94
C MET A 60 -14.53 -9.33 29.35
N LEU A 61 -14.53 -8.00 29.47
CA LEU A 61 -14.40 -7.30 30.76
C LEU A 61 -15.74 -6.90 31.43
N GLY A 62 -16.88 -7.06 30.74
CA GLY A 62 -18.21 -6.76 31.27
C GLY A 62 -18.56 -5.26 31.37
N ASP A 63 -19.85 -4.96 31.54
CA ASP A 63 -20.47 -3.64 31.26
C ASP A 63 -19.90 -2.45 32.04
N LYS A 64 -19.33 -2.64 33.23
CA LYS A 64 -18.83 -1.54 34.09
C LYS A 64 -17.60 -0.81 33.53
N VAL A 65 -16.90 -1.43 32.59
CA VAL A 65 -15.71 -0.86 31.91
C VAL A 65 -16.11 -0.17 30.59
N GLY A 66 -17.40 -0.22 30.21
CA GLY A 66 -17.90 0.25 28.92
C GLY A 66 -17.85 1.77 28.72
N GLU A 67 -18.22 2.58 29.71
CA GLU A 67 -18.42 4.04 29.52
C GLU A 67 -17.12 4.81 29.23
N VAL A 68 -16.06 4.56 30.02
CA VAL A 68 -14.74 5.22 29.82
C VAL A 68 -14.08 4.79 28.50
N ASN A 69 -14.37 3.57 28.06
CA ASN A 69 -13.76 2.99 26.86
C ASN A 69 -14.51 3.31 25.56
N GLN A 70 -15.79 3.67 25.65
CA GLN A 70 -16.57 4.12 24.49
C GLN A 70 -16.01 5.40 23.89
N GLU A 71 -15.51 6.33 24.71
CA GLU A 71 -14.90 7.57 24.20
C GLU A 71 -13.61 7.30 23.42
N LEU A 72 -12.75 6.41 23.93
CA LEU A 72 -11.52 6.03 23.24
C LEU A 72 -11.82 5.32 21.91
N LEU A 73 -12.78 4.39 21.91
CA LEU A 73 -13.23 3.70 20.70
C LEU A 73 -13.73 4.70 19.65
N LYS A 74 -14.53 5.67 20.07
CA LYS A 74 -15.04 6.73 19.20
C LYS A 74 -13.90 7.57 18.61
N LYS A 75 -12.92 7.98 19.41
CA LYS A 75 -11.73 8.71 18.93
C LYS A 75 -10.96 7.94 17.87
N MET A 76 -10.78 6.63 18.05
CA MET A 76 -10.11 5.77 17.06
C MET A 76 -10.92 5.65 15.77
N GLN A 77 -12.25 5.51 15.87
CA GLN A 77 -13.14 5.47 14.71
C GLN A 77 -13.13 6.80 13.94
N ASP A 78 -13.15 7.93 14.64
CA ASP A 78 -13.08 9.26 14.04
C ASP A 78 -11.74 9.47 13.31
N ALA A 79 -10.63 9.03 13.92
CA ALA A 79 -9.30 9.07 13.29
C ALA A 79 -9.25 8.18 12.03
N ARG A 80 -9.83 6.97 12.09
CA ARG A 80 -9.93 6.06 10.95
C ARG A 80 -10.72 6.67 9.81
N LEU A 81 -11.85 7.31 10.11
CA LEU A 81 -12.68 8.01 9.11
C LEU A 81 -11.94 9.19 8.48
N LYS A 82 -11.22 9.99 9.28
CA LYS A 82 -10.43 11.11 8.79
C LYS A 82 -9.35 10.64 7.82
N ASN A 83 -8.59 9.61 8.19
CA ASN A 83 -7.53 9.04 7.36
C ASN A 83 -8.10 8.43 6.08
N PHE A 84 -9.25 7.74 6.16
CA PHE A 84 -9.93 7.19 5.00
C PHE A 84 -10.33 8.27 3.99
N LYS A 85 -10.93 9.37 4.44
CA LYS A 85 -11.30 10.50 3.55
C LYS A 85 -10.08 11.12 2.87
N GLN A 86 -8.94 11.20 3.56
CA GLN A 86 -7.69 11.67 2.94
C GLN A 86 -7.16 10.66 1.92
N LEU A 87 -7.19 9.37 2.24
CA LEU A 87 -6.78 8.30 1.34
C LEU A 87 -7.64 8.29 0.07
N GLU A 88 -8.96 8.41 0.20
CA GLU A 88 -9.90 8.45 -0.92
C GLU A 88 -9.56 9.61 -1.89
N LYS A 89 -9.33 10.81 -1.36
CA LYS A 89 -8.93 11.97 -2.18
C LYS A 89 -7.64 11.71 -2.96
N LEU A 90 -6.63 11.13 -2.31
CA LEU A 90 -5.34 10.84 -2.94
C LEU A 90 -5.44 9.72 -3.98
N MET A 91 -6.22 8.68 -3.69
CA MET A 91 -6.45 7.56 -4.60
C MET A 91 -7.24 7.99 -5.83
N LEU A 92 -8.28 8.82 -5.68
CA LEU A 92 -9.03 9.38 -6.81
C LEU A 92 -8.18 10.32 -7.67
N LYS A 93 -7.29 11.11 -7.04
CA LYS A 93 -6.36 11.99 -7.75
C LYS A 93 -5.30 11.23 -8.53
N ASN A 94 -4.71 10.19 -7.95
CA ASN A 94 -3.55 9.51 -8.53
C ASN A 94 -3.89 8.28 -9.37
N CYS A 95 -4.87 7.49 -8.93
CA CYS A 95 -5.26 6.21 -9.52
C CYS A 95 -6.80 6.08 -9.62
N PRO A 96 -7.49 6.92 -10.42
CA PRO A 96 -8.94 6.90 -10.52
C PRO A 96 -9.49 5.57 -11.07
N ARG A 97 -8.81 4.93 -12.04
CA ARG A 97 -9.29 3.68 -12.65
C ARG A 97 -9.08 2.49 -11.73
N LEU A 98 -7.94 2.43 -11.04
CA LEU A 98 -7.71 1.44 -9.98
C LEU A 98 -8.78 1.56 -8.90
N THR A 99 -9.06 2.78 -8.45
CA THR A 99 -10.07 3.05 -7.42
C THR A 99 -11.46 2.58 -7.86
N LYS A 100 -11.82 2.80 -9.13
CA LYS A 100 -13.08 2.30 -9.69
C LYS A 100 -13.15 0.78 -9.77
N THR A 101 -12.03 0.12 -10.04
CA THR A 101 -11.98 -1.34 -10.29
C THR A 101 -11.86 -2.15 -9.01
N ALA A 102 -11.04 -1.70 -8.05
CA ALA A 102 -10.74 -2.44 -6.83
C ALA A 102 -11.34 -1.80 -5.57
N GLY A 103 -11.79 -0.55 -5.65
CA GLY A 103 -12.11 0.27 -4.47
C GLY A 103 -10.87 0.94 -3.86
N VAL A 104 -11.12 1.89 -2.96
CA VAL A 104 -10.08 2.71 -2.31
C VAL A 104 -9.18 1.84 -1.42
N GLU A 105 -9.76 1.02 -0.53
CA GLU A 105 -8.99 0.24 0.45
C GLU A 105 -8.13 -0.83 -0.21
N LEU A 106 -8.72 -1.65 -1.07
CA LEU A 106 -7.97 -2.70 -1.77
C LEU A 106 -6.94 -2.11 -2.72
N GLY A 107 -7.28 -1.02 -3.45
CA GLY A 107 -6.34 -0.32 -4.31
C GLY A 107 -5.13 0.22 -3.53
N ALA A 108 -5.36 0.88 -2.41
CA ALA A 108 -4.30 1.39 -1.54
C ALA A 108 -3.44 0.27 -0.95
N ASN A 109 -4.07 -0.84 -0.53
CA ASN A 109 -3.37 -2.02 -0.04
C ASN A 109 -2.49 -2.67 -1.12
N LEU A 110 -2.95 -2.74 -2.38
CA LEU A 110 -2.15 -3.23 -3.50
C LEU A 110 -0.93 -2.33 -3.75
N VAL A 111 -1.10 -1.00 -3.69
CA VAL A 111 0.01 -0.04 -3.80
C VAL A 111 1.00 -0.21 -2.64
N SER A 112 0.49 -0.40 -1.41
CA SER A 112 1.30 -0.68 -0.22
C SER A 112 2.14 -1.96 -0.34
N GLN A 113 1.55 -3.05 -0.85
CA GLN A 113 2.28 -4.31 -1.09
C GLN A 113 3.30 -4.18 -2.23
N ALA A 114 2.99 -3.42 -3.28
CA ALA A 114 3.93 -3.18 -4.37
C ALA A 114 5.05 -2.20 -4.01
N GLY A 115 4.81 -1.31 -3.06
CA GLY A 115 5.74 -0.29 -2.57
C GLY A 115 5.74 1.02 -3.37
N SER A 116 5.07 1.09 -4.52
CA SER A 116 4.73 2.32 -5.25
C SER A 116 3.75 2.03 -6.37
N ILE A 117 3.08 3.07 -6.89
CA ILE A 117 2.16 2.96 -8.03
C ILE A 117 2.93 2.51 -9.27
N LYS A 118 4.12 3.08 -9.49
CA LYS A 118 5.03 2.67 -10.58
C LYS A 118 5.34 1.18 -10.51
N LYS A 119 5.75 0.67 -9.35
CA LYS A 119 6.08 -0.75 -9.19
C LYS A 119 4.87 -1.62 -9.48
N LEU A 120 3.68 -1.24 -9.00
CA LEU A 120 2.44 -1.94 -9.27
C LEU A 120 2.11 -1.97 -10.77
N ALA A 121 2.26 -0.84 -11.47
CA ALA A 121 2.03 -0.74 -12.91
C ALA A 121 2.97 -1.65 -13.73
N MET A 122 4.21 -1.84 -13.26
CA MET A 122 5.20 -2.70 -13.89
C MET A 122 4.98 -4.20 -13.62
N MET A 123 4.12 -4.57 -12.66
CA MET A 123 3.87 -5.98 -12.35
C MET A 123 3.02 -6.67 -13.44
N ALA A 124 3.31 -7.95 -13.68
CA ALA A 124 2.43 -8.82 -14.46
C ALA A 124 1.14 -9.12 -13.68
N SER A 125 0.04 -9.39 -14.40
CA SER A 125 -1.26 -9.76 -13.79
C SER A 125 -1.14 -10.95 -12.82
N SER A 126 -0.35 -11.97 -13.18
CA SER A 126 -0.10 -13.14 -12.32
C SER A 126 0.58 -12.78 -10.99
N LYS A 127 1.44 -11.77 -10.97
CA LYS A 127 2.06 -11.26 -9.74
C LYS A 127 1.05 -10.46 -8.92
N VAL A 128 0.27 -9.59 -9.56
CA VAL A 128 -0.80 -8.82 -8.93
C VAL A 128 -1.82 -9.75 -8.25
N GLN A 129 -2.18 -10.86 -8.89
CA GLN A 129 -3.06 -11.90 -8.34
C GLN A 129 -2.58 -12.44 -6.99
N LEU A 130 -1.26 -12.53 -6.78
CA LEU A 130 -0.62 -13.19 -5.64
C LEU A 130 -0.04 -12.22 -4.61
N LEU A 131 -0.21 -10.90 -4.77
CA LEU A 131 0.26 -9.91 -3.79
C LEU A 131 -0.35 -10.16 -2.41
N GLY A 132 0.48 -10.26 -1.38
CA GLY A 132 0.10 -10.62 0.00
C GLY A 132 0.01 -12.13 0.27
N ALA A 133 0.26 -12.99 -0.72
CA ALA A 133 0.36 -14.44 -0.54
C ALA A 133 1.81 -14.94 -0.59
N GLU A 134 2.80 -14.07 -0.44
CA GLU A 134 4.23 -14.35 -0.61
C GLU A 134 4.67 -15.51 0.27
N LYS A 135 4.23 -15.54 1.54
CA LYS A 135 4.57 -16.62 2.48
C LYS A 135 4.11 -18.00 1.96
N SER A 136 2.89 -18.08 1.44
CA SER A 136 2.34 -19.32 0.87
C SER A 136 2.99 -19.68 -0.46
N LEU A 137 3.29 -18.68 -1.28
CA LEU A 137 3.97 -18.84 -2.56
C LEU A 137 5.40 -19.38 -2.35
N PHE A 138 6.17 -18.77 -1.45
CA PHE A 138 7.52 -19.23 -1.13
C PHE A 138 7.52 -20.60 -0.49
N ARG A 139 6.51 -20.94 0.32
CA ARG A 139 6.35 -22.30 0.84
C ARG A 139 6.11 -23.31 -0.29
N HIS A 140 5.23 -23.00 -1.24
CA HIS A 140 5.02 -23.84 -2.43
C HIS A 140 6.33 -24.06 -3.20
N LEU A 141 7.08 -22.99 -3.48
CA LEU A 141 8.35 -23.08 -4.21
C LEU A 141 9.42 -23.90 -3.48
N LYS A 142 9.43 -23.88 -2.14
CA LYS A 142 10.41 -24.63 -1.33
C LYS A 142 10.04 -26.08 -1.09
N THR A 143 8.77 -26.37 -0.81
CA THR A 143 8.34 -27.69 -0.32
C THR A 143 7.40 -28.42 -1.26
N GLY A 144 7.02 -27.82 -2.40
CA GLY A 144 6.01 -28.37 -3.30
C GLY A 144 4.57 -28.33 -2.74
N ALA A 145 4.33 -27.70 -1.59
CA ALA A 145 3.00 -27.56 -0.99
C ALA A 145 2.03 -26.86 -1.96
N LYS A 146 0.72 -27.07 -1.85
CA LYS A 146 -0.25 -26.49 -2.81
C LYS A 146 -0.07 -24.98 -3.04
N ALA A 147 0.00 -24.58 -4.30
CA ALA A 147 0.17 -23.18 -4.71
C ALA A 147 -1.01 -22.29 -4.25
N PRO A 148 -0.74 -21.05 -3.79
CA PRO A 148 -1.80 -20.09 -3.49
C PRO A 148 -2.54 -19.68 -4.76
N LYS A 149 -3.87 -19.55 -4.67
CA LYS A 149 -4.72 -19.13 -5.79
C LYS A 149 -4.85 -17.61 -5.92
N PHE A 150 -4.69 -16.89 -4.82
CA PHE A 150 -4.87 -15.43 -4.74
C PHE A 150 -4.21 -14.91 -3.46
N GLY A 151 -3.86 -13.62 -3.46
CA GLY A 151 -3.46 -12.86 -2.28
C GLY A 151 -4.58 -11.95 -1.80
N ILE A 152 -4.26 -10.69 -1.49
CA ILE A 152 -5.21 -9.73 -0.90
C ILE A 152 -6.43 -9.40 -1.78
N ILE A 153 -6.36 -9.71 -3.08
CA ILE A 153 -7.46 -9.51 -4.03
C ILE A 153 -8.72 -10.32 -3.66
N CYS A 154 -8.59 -11.34 -2.81
CA CYS A 154 -9.75 -12.09 -2.31
C CYS A 154 -10.69 -11.28 -1.40
N LEU A 155 -10.25 -10.12 -0.93
CA LEU A 155 -11.07 -9.20 -0.15
C LEU A 155 -12.13 -8.49 -1.01
N HIS A 156 -11.94 -8.45 -2.34
CA HIS A 156 -12.93 -7.89 -3.25
C HIS A 156 -14.22 -8.72 -3.25
N GLU A 157 -15.37 -8.05 -3.27
CA GLU A 157 -16.69 -8.68 -3.17
C GLU A 157 -16.92 -9.74 -4.26
N ASP A 158 -16.57 -9.42 -5.52
CA ASP A 158 -16.69 -10.35 -6.64
C ASP A 158 -15.92 -11.65 -6.44
N VAL A 159 -14.73 -11.59 -5.84
CA VAL A 159 -13.91 -12.78 -5.57
C VAL A 159 -14.39 -13.50 -4.32
N LYS A 160 -14.84 -12.76 -3.31
CA LYS A 160 -15.35 -13.32 -2.05
C LYS A 160 -16.61 -14.17 -2.29
N ASN A 161 -17.51 -13.69 -3.15
CA ASN A 161 -18.82 -14.28 -3.42
C ASN A 161 -18.81 -15.27 -4.60
N ALA A 162 -17.75 -15.30 -5.42
CA ALA A 162 -17.66 -16.23 -6.54
C ALA A 162 -17.53 -17.70 -6.08
N GLU A 163 -18.25 -18.58 -6.79
CA GLU A 163 -18.11 -20.04 -6.65
C GLU A 163 -16.67 -20.49 -7.00
N ASN A 164 -16.13 -20.01 -8.12
CA ASN A 164 -14.73 -20.24 -8.50
C ASN A 164 -13.86 -19.00 -8.25
N LYS A 165 -13.47 -18.82 -6.98
CA LYS A 165 -12.60 -17.73 -6.51
C LYS A 165 -11.29 -17.60 -7.28
N GLY A 166 -10.71 -18.71 -7.74
CA GLY A 166 -9.46 -18.69 -8.50
C GLY A 166 -9.62 -18.09 -9.91
N LYS A 167 -10.74 -18.41 -10.58
CA LYS A 167 -11.08 -17.81 -11.88
C LYS A 167 -11.41 -16.33 -11.72
N ALA A 168 -12.23 -15.98 -10.72
CA ALA A 168 -12.59 -14.59 -10.43
C ALA A 168 -11.35 -13.73 -10.10
N ALA A 169 -10.46 -14.21 -9.23
CA ALA A 169 -9.23 -13.50 -8.88
C ALA A 169 -8.32 -13.25 -10.09
N ARG A 170 -8.25 -14.19 -11.04
CA ARG A 170 -7.45 -14.03 -12.28
C ARG A 170 -8.02 -12.96 -13.20
N VAL A 171 -9.34 -12.92 -13.36
CA VAL A 171 -10.03 -11.89 -14.14
C VAL A 171 -9.79 -10.53 -13.50
N LEU A 172 -10.09 -10.40 -12.20
CA LEU A 172 -9.93 -9.15 -11.47
C LEU A 172 -8.48 -8.66 -11.46
N ALA A 173 -7.49 -9.52 -11.26
CA ALA A 173 -6.07 -9.14 -11.33
C ALA A 173 -5.67 -8.59 -12.71
N SER A 174 -6.28 -9.11 -13.79
CA SER A 174 -6.03 -8.63 -15.15
C SER A 174 -6.65 -7.26 -15.40
N GLU A 175 -7.86 -7.02 -14.89
CA GLU A 175 -8.53 -5.72 -14.94
C GLU A 175 -7.77 -4.68 -14.11
N ILE A 176 -7.35 -5.03 -12.90
CA ILE A 176 -6.51 -4.19 -12.04
C ILE A 176 -5.19 -3.86 -12.76
N SER A 177 -4.49 -4.84 -13.31
CA SER A 177 -3.23 -4.59 -14.03
C SER A 177 -3.42 -3.62 -15.19
N LYS A 178 -4.52 -3.73 -15.94
CA LYS A 178 -4.87 -2.79 -17.01
C LYS A 178 -5.17 -1.39 -16.47
N ALA A 179 -5.98 -1.30 -15.42
CA ALA A 179 -6.38 -0.04 -14.79
C ALA A 179 -5.17 0.74 -14.26
N VAL A 180 -4.29 0.09 -13.50
CA VAL A 180 -3.08 0.72 -12.93
C VAL A 180 -2.13 1.19 -14.03
N LYS A 181 -1.93 0.39 -15.08
CA LYS A 181 -1.10 0.79 -16.21
C LYS A 181 -1.66 2.01 -16.92
N GLN A 182 -2.98 2.09 -17.10
CA GLN A 182 -3.63 3.26 -17.67
C GLN A 182 -3.50 4.48 -16.76
N ASP A 183 -3.66 4.32 -15.44
CA ASP A 183 -3.50 5.41 -14.48
C ASP A 183 -2.06 5.95 -14.43
N TYR A 184 -1.06 5.09 -14.61
CA TYR A 184 0.35 5.47 -14.51
C TYR A 184 0.96 5.96 -15.84
N PHE A 185 0.71 5.25 -16.95
CA PHE A 185 1.30 5.55 -18.26
C PHE A 185 0.38 6.38 -19.17
N GLY A 186 -0.92 6.46 -18.86
CA GLY A 186 -1.88 7.23 -19.64
C GLY A 186 -1.98 8.70 -19.22
N LYS A 187 -1.08 9.17 -18.37
CA LYS A 187 -0.91 10.59 -18.03
C LYS A 187 -0.12 11.31 -19.11
#